data_AF-A0A2S8S3H6-F1
#
_entry.id   AF-A0A2S8S3H6-F1
#
_cell.length_a   1.000
_cell.length_b   1.000
_cell.length_c   1.000
_cell.angle_alpha   90.00
_cell.angle_beta   90.00
_cell.angle_gamma   90.00
#
_symmetry.space_group_name_H-M   'P 1'
#
loop_
_entity.id
_entity.type
_entity.pdbx_description
1 polymer ?
#
loop_
_entity_poly.entity_id
_entity_poly.type
_entity_poly.pdbx_seq_one_letter_code
_entity_poly.pdbx_strand_id
1 'polypeptide(L)'
;MERLFEIALREGREQLHESWGESPAELYLVQDRADVDISDPAYDFVRSIHVFQVEYRRHRNRDGDCNTWSTIREGTYGEQGDFAWARSTPARVPSASAFRPGTSCSDYWFRGVFVDWTDYEGTYGFEEVRY
;
A
#
# COMPACT_ATOMS: atom_id res chain seq x y z
N MET A 1 -0.28 44.17 55.94
CA MET A 1 1.13 43.76 55.83
C MET A 1 1.25 42.49 56.67
N GLU A 2 0.83 41.38 56.06
CA GLU A 2 1.73 40.31 55.59
C GLU A 2 2.34 39.55 56.77
N ARG A 3 1.81 38.35 57.09
CA ARG A 3 2.26 37.00 56.61
C ARG A 3 3.37 36.47 57.55
N LEU A 4 3.37 35.26 58.09
CA LEU A 4 2.72 33.98 57.77
C LEU A 4 2.70 33.10 59.03
N PHE A 5 1.73 32.18 59.07
CA PHE A 5 1.46 31.22 60.14
C PHE A 5 2.47 30.08 60.21
N GLU A 6 2.65 29.60 61.44
CA GLU A 6 3.43 28.42 61.82
C GLU A 6 2.63 27.10 61.75
N ILE A 7 3.35 26.04 61.39
CA ILE A 7 3.37 24.66 61.92
C ILE A 7 2.12 23.75 61.80
N ALA A 8 2.26 22.62 61.10
CA ALA A 8 2.38 21.26 61.70
C ALA A 8 2.34 20.14 60.64
N LEU A 9 3.24 19.16 60.82
CA LEU A 9 3.33 17.89 60.11
C LEU A 9 2.07 17.02 60.29
N ARG A 10 1.67 16.34 59.23
CA ARG A 10 0.91 15.09 59.34
C ARG A 10 1.42 14.08 58.34
N GLU A 11 2.16 13.10 58.86
CA GLU A 11 2.50 11.86 58.17
C GLU A 11 1.22 11.13 57.74
N GLY A 12 1.13 10.86 56.44
CA GLY A 12 0.15 9.96 55.85
C GLY A 12 0.88 9.03 54.89
N ARG A 13 1.31 7.87 55.42
CA ARG A 13 1.75 6.71 54.65
C ARG A 13 0.62 6.29 53.72
N GLU A 14 0.89 6.22 52.42
CA GLU A 14 0.29 5.19 51.58
C GLU A 14 1.30 4.80 50.49
N GLN A 15 1.80 3.59 50.64
CA GLN A 15 2.75 2.92 49.77
C GLN A 15 2.00 2.52 48.49
N LEU A 16 2.25 3.19 47.37
CA LEU A 16 1.97 2.59 46.08
C LEU A 16 3.15 1.67 45.74
N HIS A 17 2.91 0.40 46.02
CA HIS A 17 3.75 -0.75 45.76
C HIS A 17 4.18 -0.77 44.29
N GLU A 18 5.42 -0.39 44.06
CA GLU A 18 6.16 -0.63 42.85
C GLU A 18 6.40 -2.14 42.73
N SER A 19 5.48 -2.83 42.04
CA SER A 19 5.65 -4.24 41.70
C SER A 19 6.15 -4.32 40.25
N TRP A 20 7.48 -4.34 40.13
CA TRP A 20 8.15 -4.89 38.96
C TRP A 20 7.86 -6.39 38.91
N GLY A 21 6.78 -6.74 38.23
CA GLY A 21 6.49 -8.10 37.79
C GLY A 21 6.88 -8.21 36.31
N GLU A 22 8.06 -8.79 36.04
CA GLU A 22 8.37 -9.32 34.73
C GLU A 22 7.30 -10.36 34.35
N SER A 23 6.51 -10.07 33.31
CA SER A 23 5.82 -11.11 32.55
C SER A 23 6.74 -11.54 31.41
N PRO A 24 7.22 -12.79 31.36
CA PRO A 24 8.07 -13.27 30.29
C PRO A 24 7.22 -13.49 29.03
N ALA A 25 7.59 -12.80 27.95
CA ALA A 25 7.20 -13.17 26.60
C ALA A 25 5.69 -13.23 26.34
N GLU A 26 5.01 -12.08 26.45
CA GLU A 26 4.13 -11.76 25.31
C GLU A 26 5.05 -11.47 24.13
N LEU A 27 5.44 -12.54 23.44
CA LEU A 27 5.75 -12.44 22.02
C LEU A 27 4.45 -11.94 21.38
N TYR A 28 4.24 -10.63 21.40
CA TYR A 28 3.46 -9.95 20.40
C TYR A 28 4.18 -10.25 19.09
N LEU A 29 3.82 -11.39 18.49
CA LEU A 29 3.67 -11.43 17.06
C LEU A 29 2.64 -10.34 16.77
N VAL A 30 3.13 -9.11 16.64
CA VAL A 30 2.45 -8.08 15.86
C VAL A 30 2.33 -8.73 14.50
N GLN A 31 1.22 -9.43 14.29
CA GLN A 31 0.73 -9.59 12.94
C GLN A 31 0.61 -8.17 12.45
N ASP A 32 1.30 -7.86 11.36
CA ASP A 32 1.30 -6.60 10.64
C ASP A 32 -0.14 -6.32 10.13
N ARG A 33 -1.03 -6.06 11.08
CA ARG A 33 -2.45 -5.80 10.95
C ARG A 33 -2.64 -4.45 11.58
N ALA A 34 -3.14 -3.50 10.79
CA ALA A 34 -3.53 -2.22 11.32
C ALA A 34 -4.48 -2.42 12.51
N ASP A 35 -4.37 -1.59 13.55
CA ASP A 35 -5.34 -1.55 14.66
C ASP A 35 -6.76 -1.19 14.18
N VAL A 36 -6.92 -0.82 12.90
CA VAL A 36 -8.18 -0.53 12.22
C VAL A 36 -8.61 -1.74 11.39
N ASP A 37 -9.82 -2.24 11.67
CA ASP A 37 -10.47 -3.22 10.82
C ASP A 37 -11.00 -2.55 9.55
N ILE A 38 -10.39 -2.89 8.42
CA ILE A 38 -10.78 -2.36 7.11
C ILE A 38 -11.56 -3.38 6.27
N SER A 39 -12.00 -4.52 6.83
CA SER A 39 -12.91 -5.45 6.13
C SER A 39 -14.23 -4.81 5.75
N ASP A 40 -14.68 -3.79 6.50
CA ASP A 40 -15.94 -3.10 6.26
C ASP A 40 -16.00 -2.54 4.82
N PRO A 41 -17.14 -2.67 4.10
CA PRO A 41 -17.33 -2.10 2.77
C PRO A 41 -17.05 -0.59 2.66
N ALA A 42 -17.11 0.16 3.76
CA ALA A 42 -16.69 1.56 3.81
C ALA A 42 -15.24 1.78 3.32
N TYR A 43 -14.41 0.73 3.33
CA TYR A 43 -13.03 0.74 2.85
C TYR A 43 -12.86 0.07 1.48
N ASP A 44 -13.93 -0.17 0.73
CA ASP A 44 -13.83 -0.76 -0.62
C ASP A 44 -12.96 0.09 -1.57
N PHE A 45 -12.84 1.39 -1.30
CA PHE A 45 -11.92 2.27 -2.04
C PHE A 45 -10.43 1.88 -1.88
N VAL A 46 -10.04 1.22 -0.78
CA VAL A 46 -8.68 0.68 -0.61
C VAL A 46 -8.49 -0.54 -1.51
N ARG A 47 -9.50 -1.42 -1.55
CA ARG A 47 -9.50 -2.63 -2.40
C ARG A 47 -9.68 -2.33 -3.88
N SER A 48 -10.16 -1.14 -4.22
CA SER A 48 -10.27 -0.67 -5.61
C SER A 48 -8.92 -0.21 -6.19
N ILE A 49 -7.88 -0.06 -5.37
CA ILE A 49 -6.55 0.35 -5.83
C ILE A 49 -5.88 -0.83 -6.54
N HIS A 50 -5.59 -0.66 -7.83
CA HIS A 50 -4.75 -1.58 -8.60
C HIS A 50 -3.42 -0.89 -8.96
N VAL A 51 -2.32 -1.60 -8.76
CA VAL A 51 -0.97 -1.13 -9.10
C VAL A 51 -0.43 -1.99 -10.23
N PHE A 52 -0.11 -1.41 -11.38
CA PHE A 52 0.49 -2.10 -12.51
C PHE A 52 1.96 -1.69 -12.65
N GLN A 53 2.86 -2.63 -12.47
CA GLN A 53 4.25 -2.48 -12.92
C GLN A 53 4.36 -3.05 -14.33
N VAL A 54 4.68 -2.20 -15.29
CA VAL A 54 4.74 -2.57 -16.71
C VAL A 54 6.17 -2.40 -17.21
N GLU A 55 6.73 -3.48 -17.73
CA GLU A 55 7.90 -3.43 -18.59
C GLU A 55 7.56 -4.15 -19.90
N TYR A 56 7.66 -3.46 -21.02
CA TYR A 56 7.30 -3.97 -22.33
C TYR A 56 8.29 -3.49 -23.39
N ARG A 57 8.73 -4.43 -24.22
CA ARG A 57 9.52 -4.17 -25.42
C ARG A 57 8.93 -4.89 -26.60
N ARG A 58 8.83 -4.18 -27.72
CA ARG A 58 8.63 -4.77 -29.02
C ARG A 58 9.59 -4.16 -30.00
N HIS A 59 10.17 -5.00 -30.85
CA HIS A 59 10.96 -4.54 -31.98
C HIS A 59 10.98 -5.58 -33.09
N ARG A 60 11.32 -5.15 -34.30
CA ARG A 60 11.59 -6.07 -35.40
C ARG A 60 13.05 -6.54 -35.34
N ASN A 61 13.31 -7.83 -35.54
CA ASN A 61 14.68 -8.33 -35.66
C ASN A 61 15.20 -8.16 -37.11
N ARG A 62 16.46 -8.56 -37.35
CA ARG A 62 17.08 -8.48 -38.69
C ARG A 62 16.39 -9.36 -39.73
N ASP A 63 15.80 -10.47 -39.29
CA ASP A 63 15.13 -11.46 -40.14
C ASP A 63 13.68 -11.07 -40.47
N GLY A 64 13.18 -9.99 -39.87
CA GLY A 64 11.85 -9.46 -40.09
C GLY A 64 10.81 -9.91 -39.07
N ASP A 65 11.16 -10.78 -38.12
CA ASP A 65 10.26 -11.24 -37.06
C ASP A 65 9.96 -10.14 -36.05
N CYS A 66 8.77 -10.23 -35.48
CA CYS A 66 8.35 -9.33 -34.42
C CYS A 66 8.64 -9.91 -33.04
N ASN A 67 9.69 -9.41 -32.40
CA ASN A 67 10.03 -9.81 -31.04
C ASN A 67 9.26 -8.96 -30.05
N THR A 68 8.53 -9.61 -29.15
CA THR A 68 7.83 -8.96 -28.05
C THR A 68 8.25 -9.59 -26.73
N TRP A 69 8.56 -8.76 -25.76
CA TRP A 69 8.88 -9.16 -24.40
C TRP A 69 8.09 -8.29 -23.42
N SER A 70 7.54 -8.90 -22.37
CA SER A 70 6.87 -8.16 -21.32
C SER A 70 7.02 -8.83 -19.96
N THR A 71 7.19 -7.99 -18.95
CA THR A 71 7.06 -8.32 -17.54
C THR A 71 6.04 -7.38 -16.96
N ILE A 72 4.84 -7.90 -16.69
CA ILE A 72 3.74 -7.11 -16.13
C ILE A 72 3.28 -7.76 -14.85
N ARG A 73 3.18 -6.96 -13.79
CA ARG A 73 2.64 -7.36 -12.49
C ARG A 73 1.50 -6.44 -12.11
N GLU A 74 0.46 -7.03 -11.54
CA GLU A 74 -0.67 -6.32 -10.96
C GLU A 74 -0.65 -6.55 -9.46
N GLY A 75 -0.71 -5.46 -8.72
CA GLY A 75 -0.74 -5.41 -7.27
C GLY A 75 -2.14 -5.07 -6.83
N THR A 76 -2.68 -5.84 -5.89
CA THR A 76 -4.04 -5.67 -5.36
C THR A 76 -4.02 -5.72 -3.84
N TYR A 77 -5.01 -5.08 -3.22
CA TYR A 77 -5.23 -5.09 -1.78
C TYR A 77 -6.34 -6.08 -1.41
N GLY A 78 -6.09 -6.92 -0.41
CA GLY A 78 -7.05 -7.86 0.16
C GLY A 78 -8.00 -7.23 1.17
N GLU A 79 -8.79 -8.07 1.85
CA GLU A 79 -9.85 -7.65 2.78
C GLU A 79 -9.30 -6.78 3.91
N GLN A 80 -8.15 -7.15 4.49
CA GLN A 80 -7.47 -6.39 5.55
C GLN A 80 -6.39 -5.45 5.01
N GLY A 81 -6.41 -5.13 3.71
CA GLY A 81 -5.41 -4.26 3.08
C GLY A 81 -4.03 -4.93 2.92
N ASP A 82 -3.95 -6.26 2.99
CA ASP A 82 -2.76 -6.99 2.61
C ASP A 82 -2.48 -6.79 1.11
N PHE A 83 -1.25 -6.44 0.76
CA PHE A 83 -0.86 -6.20 -0.61
C PHE A 83 -0.17 -7.41 -1.22
N ALA A 84 -0.60 -7.82 -2.42
CA ALA A 84 -0.01 -8.94 -3.13
C ALA A 84 0.20 -8.64 -4.61
N TRP A 85 1.34 -9.10 -5.14
CA TRP A 85 1.63 -9.08 -6.57
C TRP A 85 1.15 -10.36 -7.25
N ALA A 86 0.51 -10.21 -8.39
CA ALA A 86 0.21 -11.27 -9.33
C ALA A 86 0.83 -10.98 -10.70
N ARG A 87 1.15 -12.05 -11.45
CA ARG A 87 1.53 -11.91 -12.87
C ARG A 87 0.30 -11.42 -13.63
N SER A 88 0.49 -10.41 -14.48
CA SER A 88 -0.58 -9.84 -15.30
C SER A 88 -0.20 -9.84 -16.78
N THR A 89 -1.09 -9.32 -17.62
CA THR A 89 -0.94 -9.31 -19.08
C THR A 89 -1.21 -7.91 -19.65
N PRO A 90 -0.74 -7.60 -20.87
CA PRO A 90 -0.99 -6.30 -21.48
C PRO A 90 -2.48 -5.91 -21.55
N ALA A 91 -3.36 -6.91 -21.72
CA ALA A 91 -4.80 -6.69 -21.83
C ALA A 91 -5.48 -6.31 -20.51
N ARG A 92 -4.80 -6.53 -19.36
CA ARG A 92 -5.29 -6.15 -18.03
C ARG A 92 -4.94 -4.73 -17.63
N VAL A 93 -3.94 -4.13 -18.27
CA VAL A 93 -3.54 -2.75 -17.96
C VAL A 93 -4.68 -1.80 -18.38
N PRO A 94 -5.22 -0.99 -17.47
CA PRO A 94 -6.38 -0.14 -17.74
C PRO A 94 -6.17 0.85 -18.87
N SER A 95 -7.28 1.24 -19.49
CA SER A 95 -7.24 2.15 -20.63
C SER A 95 -6.83 3.60 -20.31
N ALA A 96 -6.84 3.96 -19.04
CA ALA A 96 -6.33 5.26 -18.60
C ALA A 96 -4.79 5.34 -18.70
N SER A 97 -4.08 4.20 -18.70
CA SER A 97 -2.63 4.18 -18.88
C SER A 97 -2.21 4.63 -20.29
N ALA A 98 -1.04 5.26 -20.39
CA ALA A 98 -0.39 5.54 -21.67
C ALA A 98 0.26 4.29 -22.30
N PHE A 99 0.24 3.15 -21.60
CA PHE A 99 0.67 1.86 -22.14
C PHE A 99 -0.29 1.40 -23.26
N ARG A 100 0.13 1.65 -24.50
CA ARG A 100 -0.65 1.45 -25.73
C ARG A 100 0.19 0.79 -26.80
N PRO A 101 0.59 -0.48 -26.62
CA PRO A 101 1.27 -1.20 -27.69
C PRO A 101 0.28 -1.38 -28.85
N GLY A 102 0.55 -0.73 -29.99
CA GLY A 102 -0.25 -0.92 -31.21
C GLY A 102 -0.20 -2.37 -31.72
N THR A 103 -0.98 -2.71 -32.74
CA THR A 103 -1.01 -4.09 -33.29
C THR A 103 0.06 -4.34 -34.36
N SER A 104 0.60 -3.30 -34.98
CA SER A 104 1.68 -3.41 -35.96
C SER A 104 3.04 -3.63 -35.27
N CYS A 105 3.94 -4.34 -35.95
CA CYS A 105 5.30 -4.54 -35.45
C CYS A 105 6.19 -3.31 -35.69
N SER A 106 5.86 -2.23 -35.00
CA SER A 106 6.72 -1.07 -34.78
C SER A 106 7.52 -1.24 -33.50
N ASP A 107 8.70 -0.62 -33.48
CA ASP A 107 9.49 -0.49 -32.26
C ASP A 107 8.68 0.26 -31.20
N TYR A 108 8.57 -0.35 -30.03
CA TYR A 108 7.83 0.21 -28.90
C TYR A 108 8.48 -0.23 -27.61
N TRP A 109 8.74 0.73 -26.73
CA TRP A 109 9.27 0.50 -25.40
C TRP A 109 8.40 1.24 -24.40
N PHE A 110 8.04 0.54 -23.33
CA PHE A 110 7.31 1.12 -22.22
C PHE A 110 7.86 0.56 -20.92
N ARG A 111 8.15 1.46 -19.98
CA ARG A 111 8.47 1.11 -18.61
C ARG A 111 7.85 2.14 -17.69
N GLY A 112 7.10 1.67 -16.71
CA GLY A 112 6.39 2.53 -15.79
C GLY A 112 5.61 1.79 -14.73
N VAL A 113 5.08 2.57 -13.80
CA VAL A 113 4.09 2.17 -12.82
C VAL A 113 2.83 2.96 -13.10
N PHE A 114 1.71 2.26 -13.25
CA PHE A 114 0.39 2.83 -13.39
C PHE A 114 -0.44 2.42 -12.17
N VAL A 115 -1.13 3.36 -11.54
CA VAL A 115 -2.01 3.10 -10.41
C VAL A 115 -3.38 3.65 -10.75
N ASP A 116 -4.44 2.88 -10.56
CA ASP A 116 -5.80 3.40 -10.60
C ASP A 116 -6.61 2.97 -9.39
N TRP A 117 -7.65 3.74 -9.11
CA TRP A 117 -8.53 3.54 -7.98
C TRP A 117 -9.91 4.16 -8.23
N THR A 118 -10.86 3.76 -7.40
CA THR A 118 -12.14 4.45 -7.22
C THR A 118 -12.18 4.93 -5.77
N ASP A 119 -12.29 6.23 -5.54
CA ASP A 119 -12.28 6.82 -4.18
C ASP A 119 -13.58 6.55 -3.40
N TYR A 120 -13.65 7.05 -2.17
CA TYR A 120 -14.81 6.84 -1.28
C TYR A 120 -16.11 7.50 -1.80
N GLU A 121 -16.01 8.47 -2.71
CA GLU A 121 -17.16 9.13 -3.35
C GLU A 121 -17.59 8.40 -4.63
N GLY A 122 -16.84 7.37 -5.05
CA GLY A 122 -17.08 6.64 -6.29
C GLY A 122 -16.41 7.27 -7.51
N THR A 123 -15.49 8.21 -7.33
CA THR A 123 -14.78 8.87 -8.44
C THR A 123 -13.56 8.05 -8.84
N TYR A 124 -13.45 7.75 -10.14
CA TYR A 124 -12.28 7.08 -10.71
C TYR A 124 -11.09 8.05 -10.80
N GLY A 125 -9.94 7.60 -10.32
CA GLY A 125 -8.67 8.32 -10.40
C GLY A 125 -7.53 7.40 -10.86
N PHE A 126 -6.46 7.99 -11.38
CA PHE A 126 -5.25 7.25 -11.73
C PHE A 126 -4.02 8.15 -11.69
N GLU A 127 -2.86 7.52 -11.54
CA GLU A 127 -1.54 8.15 -11.66
C GLU A 127 -0.61 7.26 -12.49
N GLU A 128 0.32 7.87 -13.23
CA GLU A 128 1.31 7.13 -14.01
C GLU A 128 2.70 7.75 -13.89
N VAL A 129 3.68 6.93 -13.55
CA VAL A 129 5.10 7.31 -13.49
C VAL A 129 5.90 6.47 -14.47
N ARG A 130 6.66 7.14 -15.34
CA ARG A 130 7.53 6.53 -16.35
C ARG A 130 8.99 6.77 -16.00
N TYR A 131 9.86 5.78 -16.25
CA TYR A 131 11.29 5.83 -15.92
C TYR A 131 12.16 4.97 -16.84
#